data_AF-A0A953BVX8-F1
#
_entry.id   AF-A0A953BVX8-F1
#
_cell.length_a   1.000
_cell.length_b   1.000
_cell.length_c   1.000
_cell.angle_alpha   90.00
_cell.angle_beta   90.00
_cell.angle_gamma   90.00
#
_symmetry.space_group_name_H-M   'P 1'
#
loop_
_entity.id
_entity.type
_entity.pdbx_description
1 polymer ?
#
loop_
_entity_poly.entity_id
_entity_poly.type
_entity_poly.pdbx_seq_one_letter_code
_entity_poly.pdbx_strand_id
1 'polypeptide(L)'
;MTFSAALILRDTLCEPCRLSRSLTYPDGTVVERRYTARGELEELEYAGDVIDGRTYDDGGRLISETLGNGLTVTRTLVVIEWS
;
A
#
# COMPACT_ATOMS: atom_id res chain seq x y z
N MET A 1 -34.55 -2.64 9.48
CA MET A 1 -33.90 -3.96 9.55
C MET A 1 -32.53 -3.74 10.13
N THR A 2 -32.40 -3.90 11.45
CA THR A 2 -31.17 -3.57 12.18
C THR A 2 -30.45 -4.87 12.45
N PHE A 3 -29.29 -5.09 11.81
CA PHE A 3 -28.46 -6.24 12.12
C PHE A 3 -27.60 -5.92 13.33
N SER A 4 -27.97 -6.53 14.45
CA SER A 4 -27.14 -6.68 15.64
C SER A 4 -26.27 -7.93 15.46
N ALA A 5 -24.96 -7.81 15.61
CA ALA A 5 -24.02 -8.93 15.60
C ALA A 5 -22.87 -8.67 16.57
N ALA A 6 -23.16 -8.68 17.87
CA ALA A 6 -22.15 -8.84 18.90
C ALA A 6 -21.86 -10.34 19.09
N LEU A 7 -20.93 -10.92 18.29
CA LEU A 7 -20.04 -12.05 18.63
C LEU A 7 -19.26 -12.56 17.39
N ILE A 8 -18.34 -11.75 16.84
CA ILE A 8 -17.17 -12.22 16.08
C ILE A 8 -15.98 -11.45 16.66
N LEU A 9 -15.50 -11.91 17.81
CA LEU A 9 -14.40 -11.30 18.54
C LEU A 9 -13.06 -11.73 17.91
N ARG A 10 -12.29 -10.75 17.41
CA ARG A 10 -10.81 -10.73 17.15
C ARG A 10 -10.25 -10.91 15.74
N ASP A 11 -10.99 -11.40 14.74
CA ASP A 11 -10.42 -11.60 13.38
C ASP A 11 -10.73 -10.48 12.37
N THR A 12 -11.52 -9.48 12.76
CA THR A 12 -11.74 -8.26 11.96
C THR A 12 -10.95 -7.11 12.55
N LEU A 13 -9.62 -7.22 12.54
CA LEU A 13 -8.76 -6.04 12.74
C LEU A 13 -8.90 -5.15 11.49
N CYS A 14 -9.98 -4.37 11.46
CA CYS A 14 -10.24 -3.16 10.67
C CYS A 14 -9.50 -3.13 9.32
N GLU A 15 -10.21 -3.38 8.21
CA GLU A 15 -9.61 -3.44 6.87
C GLU A 15 -8.94 -2.17 6.32
N PRO A 16 -8.87 -1.00 7.02
CA PRO A 16 -7.79 -0.04 6.78
C PRO A 16 -6.51 -0.27 7.63
N CYS A 17 -6.62 -0.83 8.84
CA CYS A 17 -5.47 -1.08 9.73
C CYS A 17 -4.59 -2.24 9.28
N ARG A 18 -5.10 -3.22 8.52
CA ARG A 18 -4.25 -4.25 7.90
C ARG A 18 -3.37 -3.67 6.80
N LEU A 19 -3.88 -2.66 6.11
CA LEU A 19 -3.25 -2.08 4.93
C LEU A 19 -2.33 -0.91 5.27
N SER A 20 -2.16 -0.56 6.55
CA SER A 20 -1.24 0.48 6.98
C SER A 20 -0.30 0.00 8.08
N ARG A 21 0.97 0.42 8.01
CA ARG A 21 2.00 0.13 9.03
C ARG A 21 2.83 1.38 9.30
N SER A 22 2.91 1.77 10.58
CA SER A 22 3.75 2.88 11.03
C SER A 22 5.01 2.39 11.76
N LEU A 23 6.09 3.16 11.63
CA LEU A 23 7.35 3.00 12.35
C LEU A 23 7.82 4.38 12.81
N THR A 24 8.01 4.54 14.11
CA THR A 24 8.60 5.76 14.69
C THR A 24 10.06 5.48 15.04
N TYR A 25 10.97 6.30 14.51
CA TYR A 25 12.39 6.25 14.82
C TYR A 25 12.69 6.93 16.18
N PRO A 26 13.86 6.67 16.79
CA PRO A 26 14.23 7.28 18.08
C PRO A 26 14.30 8.82 18.07
N ASP A 27 14.50 9.42 16.90
CA ASP A 27 14.49 10.87 16.68
C ASP A 27 13.06 11.45 16.60
N GLY A 28 12.03 10.60 16.68
CA GLY A 28 10.62 10.95 16.57
C GLY A 28 10.08 10.93 15.14
N THR A 29 10.94 10.74 14.13
CA THR A 29 10.52 10.69 12.73
C THR A 29 9.62 9.48 12.47
N VAL A 30 8.50 9.70 11.77
CA VAL A 30 7.53 8.64 11.46
C VAL A 30 7.67 8.23 10.00
N VAL A 31 7.63 6.93 9.76
CA VAL A 31 7.46 6.31 8.45
C VAL A 31 6.13 5.58 8.42
N GLU A 32 5.31 5.91 7.45
CA GLU A 32 4.06 5.20 7.19
C GLU A 32 4.15 4.44 5.87
N ARG A 33 3.61 3.21 5.85
CA ARG A 33 3.50 2.39 4.66
C ARG A 33 2.04 2.03 4.47
N ARG A 34 1.53 2.22 3.25
CA ARG A 34 0.20 1.76 2.84
C ARG A 34 0.37 0.66 1.80
N TYR A 35 -0.51 -0.33 1.88
CA TYR A 35 -0.46 -1.53 1.06
C TYR A 35 -1.77 -1.71 0.31
N THR A 36 -1.69 -2.25 -0.90
CA THR A 36 -2.87 -2.71 -1.64
C THR A 36 -3.55 -3.86 -0.90
N ALA A 37 -4.80 -4.18 -1.26
CA ALA A 37 -5.49 -5.36 -0.72
C ALA A 37 -4.74 -6.69 -0.97
N ARG A 38 -3.81 -6.72 -1.94
CA ARG A 38 -2.94 -7.86 -2.26
C ARG A 38 -1.63 -7.89 -1.43
N GLY A 39 -1.40 -6.87 -0.60
CA GLY A 39 -0.20 -6.75 0.24
C GLY A 39 1.01 -6.12 -0.46
N GLU A 40 0.80 -5.48 -1.62
CA GLU A 40 1.85 -4.78 -2.36
C GLU A 40 2.01 -3.37 -1.79
N LEU A 41 3.23 -2.81 -1.74
CA LEU A 41 3.43 -1.45 -1.22
C LEU A 41 2.82 -0.43 -2.19
N GLU A 42 1.79 0.29 -1.76
CA GLU A 42 1.10 1.31 -2.55
C GLU A 42 1.72 2.70 -2.32
N GLU A 43 2.09 3.00 -1.07
CA GLU A 43 2.59 4.33 -0.70
C GLU A 43 3.56 4.25 0.49
N LEU A 44 4.58 5.11 0.47
CA LEU A 44 5.53 5.33 1.55
C LEU A 44 5.56 6.83 1.90
N GLU A 45 5.22 7.14 3.14
CA GLU A 45 5.37 8.48 3.70
C GLU A 45 6.55 8.52 4.68
N TYR A 46 7.34 9.59 4.61
CA TYR A 46 8.43 9.88 5.54
C TYR A 46 8.25 11.29 6.09
N ALA A 47 8.19 11.41 7.41
CA ALA A 47 7.95 12.68 8.10
C ALA A 47 6.66 13.42 7.66
N GLY A 48 5.67 12.69 7.14
CA GLY A 48 4.41 13.22 6.63
C GLY A 48 4.41 13.56 5.13
N ASP A 49 5.55 13.45 4.45
CA ASP A 49 5.64 13.64 3.00
C ASP A 49 5.58 12.29 2.27
N VAL A 50 4.76 12.17 1.23
CA VAL A 50 4.76 11.01 0.33
C VAL A 50 6.07 11.03 -0.47
N ILE A 51 6.91 10.03 -0.27
CA ILE A 51 8.23 9.91 -0.92
C ILE A 51 8.30 8.80 -1.97
N ASP A 52 7.28 7.95 -2.05
CA ASP A 52 7.16 6.88 -3.05
C ASP A 52 5.68 6.44 -3.16
N GLY A 53 5.14 6.44 -4.38
CA GLY A 53 3.78 5.99 -4.69
C GLY A 53 3.77 5.03 -5.87
N ARG A 54 3.11 3.88 -5.76
CA ARG A 54 3.27 2.74 -6.67
C ARG A 54 1.95 2.18 -7.16
N THR A 55 1.94 1.73 -8.41
CA THR A 55 0.81 1.00 -8.99
C THR A 55 1.28 -0.27 -9.69
N TYR A 56 0.49 -1.33 -9.57
CA TYR A 56 0.79 -2.65 -10.08
C TYR A 56 -0.25 -3.08 -11.12
N ASP A 57 0.16 -3.91 -12.08
CA ASP A 57 -0.78 -4.61 -12.94
C ASP A 57 -1.44 -5.81 -12.21
N ASP A 58 -2.30 -6.53 -12.92
CA ASP A 58 -3.00 -7.71 -12.37
C ASP A 58 -2.06 -8.88 -12.07
N GLY A 59 -0.88 -8.90 -12.71
CA GLY A 59 0.17 -9.88 -12.45
C GLY A 59 1.09 -9.51 -11.28
N GLY A 60 0.81 -8.39 -10.59
CA GLY A 60 1.60 -7.89 -9.46
C GLY A 60 2.93 -7.25 -9.85
N ARG A 61 3.06 -6.80 -11.10
CA ARG A 61 4.27 -6.14 -11.59
C ARG A 61 4.10 -4.63 -11.51
N LEU A 62 5.15 -3.93 -11.06
CA LEU A 62 5.15 -2.48 -10.94
C LEU A 62 5.06 -1.81 -12.33
N ILE A 63 4.01 -1.03 -12.55
CA ILE A 63 3.78 -0.31 -13.82
C ILE A 63 3.96 1.21 -13.69
N SER A 64 3.84 1.77 -12.48
CA SER A 64 4.14 3.18 -12.22
C SER A 64 4.72 3.38 -10.83
N GLU A 65 5.65 4.33 -10.72
CA GLU A 65 6.28 4.75 -9.46
C GLU A 65 6.46 6.27 -9.50
N THR A 66 5.89 6.99 -8.54
CA THR A 66 6.07 8.43 -8.35
C THR A 66 6.98 8.66 -7.16
N LEU A 67 8.13 9.27 -7.40
CA LEU A 67 9.16 9.54 -6.40
C LEU A 67 8.87 10.84 -5.64
N GLY A 68 9.42 10.99 -4.44
CA GLY A 68 9.23 12.19 -3.60
C GLY A 68 9.72 13.51 -4.21
N ASN A 69 10.47 13.47 -5.32
CA ASN A 69 10.81 14.66 -6.11
C ASN A 69 9.77 14.99 -7.21
N GLY A 70 8.64 14.27 -7.24
CA GLY A 70 7.56 14.43 -8.21
C GLY A 70 7.81 13.78 -9.57
N LEU A 71 8.94 13.09 -9.77
CA LEU A 71 9.18 12.35 -11.02
C LEU A 71 8.42 11.03 -11.03
N THR A 72 7.72 10.76 -12.12
CA THR A 72 7.00 9.50 -12.33
C THR A 72 7.71 8.64 -13.38
N VAL A 73 7.96 7.39 -13.03
CA VAL A 73 8.50 6.37 -13.93
C VAL A 73 7.39 5.38 -14.29
N THR A 74 7.04 5.32 -15.58
CA THR A 74 6.03 4.38 -16.10
C THR A 74 6.70 3.28 -16.92
N ARG A 75 6.24 2.04 -16.73
CA ARG A 75 6.77 0.83 -17.37
C ARG A 75 5.69 0.21 -18.24
N THR A 76 6.06 -0.15 -19.47
CA THR A 76 5.19 -0.93 -20.36
C THR A 76 5.69 -2.37 -20.35
N LEU A 77 4.82 -3.30 -19.96
CA LEU A 77 5.17 -4.71 -19.79
C LEU A 77 4.56 -5.51 -20.94
N VAL A 78 5.38 -6.36 -21.55
CA VAL A 78 4.92 -7.34 -22.54
C VAL A 78 4.67 -8.64 -21.82
N VAL A 79 3.42 -9.08 -21.77
CA VAL A 79 3.07 -10.42 -21.31
C VAL A 79 3.41 -11.39 -22.44
N ILE A 80 4.35 -12.29 -22.19
CA ILE A 80 4.71 -13.34 -23.14
C ILE A 80 3.87 -14.56 -22.79
N GLU A 81 2.77 -14.76 -23.51
CA GLU A 81 2.04 -16.02 -23.48
C GLU A 81 2.69 -16.98 -24.47
N TRP A 82 3.27 -18.06 -23.96
CA TRP A 82 3.76 -19.14 -24.80
C TRP A 82 2.58 -20.01 -25.21
N SER A 83 2.37 -20.17 -26.52
CA SER A 83 1.44 -21.14 -27.09
C SER A 83 2.06 -22.52 -27.23
#